data_AF-X0UCC8-F1
#
_entry.id   AF-X0UCC8-F1
#
_cell.length_a   1.000
_cell.length_b   1.000
_cell.length_c   1.000
_cell.angle_alpha   90.00
_cell.angle_beta   90.00
_cell.angle_gamma   90.00
#
_symmetry.space_group_name_H-M   'P 1'
#
loop_
_entity.id
_entity.type
_entity.pdbx_description
1 polymer ?
#
loop_
_entity_poly.entity_id
_entity_poly.type
_entity_poly.pdbx_seq_one_letter_code
_entity_poly.pdbx_strand_id
1 'polypeptide(L)' 'MKSLRKREVIGFLALIFMLAGLYMAFIYAPTDVNMGDVQRIFYFHVSSAWVAFLA' A
#
# COMPACT_ATOMS: atom_id res chain seq x y z
N MET A 1 5.22 29.35 10.76
CA MET A 1 5.04 27.97 10.25
C MET A 1 6.14 27.69 9.25
N LYS A 2 6.97 26.65 9.45
CA LYS A 2 8.03 26.29 8.50
C LYS A 2 7.39 25.77 7.22
N SER A 3 7.81 26.29 6.07
CA SER A 3 7.35 25.80 4.77
C SER A 3 7.82 24.36 4.55
N LEU A 4 6.92 23.50 4.09
CA LEU A 4 7.24 22.12 3.76
C LEU A 4 8.15 22.08 2.54
N ARG A 5 9.31 21.46 2.69
CA ARG A 5 10.24 21.23 1.58
C ARG A 5 9.69 20.11 0.69
N LYS A 6 10.02 20.13 -0.60
CA LYS A 6 9.57 19.10 -1.58
C LYS A 6 9.80 17.66 -1.09
N ARG A 7 10.94 17.39 -0.43
CA ARG A 7 11.26 16.06 0.13
C ARG A 7 10.26 15.62 1.21
N GLU A 8 9.80 16.54 2.05
CA GLU A 8 8.85 16.22 3.11
C GLU A 8 7.45 16.01 2.54
N VAL A 9 7.07 16.77 1.50
CA VAL A 9 5.83 16.52 0.76
C VAL A 9 5.82 15.11 0.18
N ILE A 10 6.91 14.69 -0.49
CA ILE A 10 7.02 13.32 -1.03
C ILE A 10 6.93 12.28 0.10
N GLY A 11 7.59 12.52 1.23
CA GLY A 11 7.53 11.63 2.39
C GLY A 11 6.11 11.48 2.96
N PHE A 12 5.39 12.58 3.13
CA PHE A 12 3.99 12.55 3.59
C PHE A 12 3.07 11.86 2.58
N LEU A 13 3.24 12.11 1.29
CA LEU A 13 2.48 11.43 0.25
C LEU A 13 2.73 9.92 0.25
N ALA A 14 4.00 9.50 0.37
CA ALA A 14 4.35 8.09 0.45
C ALA A 14 3.69 7.40 1.66
N LEU A 15 3.70 8.06 2.83
CA LEU A 15 3.03 7.56 4.02
C LEU A 15 1.51 7.43 3.82
N ILE A 16 0.87 8.44 3.23
CA ILE A 16 -0.58 8.42 2.95
C ILE A 16 -0.93 7.27 2.01
N PHE A 17 -0.18 7.09 0.91
CA PHE A 17 -0.44 5.99 -0.03
C PHE A 17 -0.19 4.62 0.59
N MET A 18 0.81 4.48 1.47
CA MET A 18 1.06 3.24 2.21
C MET A 18 -0.14 2.88 3.10
N LEU A 19 -0.65 3.84 3.88
CA LEU A 19 -1.82 3.62 4.74
C LEU A 19 -3.08 3.31 3.93
N ALA A 20 -3.27 4.00 2.80
CA ALA A 20 -4.38 3.73 1.88
C ALA A 20 -4.28 2.30 1.30
N GLY A 21 -3.08 1.85 0.92
CA GLY A 21 -2.84 0.48 0.45
C GLY A 21 -3.18 -0.56 1.51
N LEU A 22 -2.78 -0.34 2.77
CA LEU A 22 -3.13 -1.23 3.88
C LEU A 22 -4.64 -1.28 4.14
N TYR A 23 -5.31 -0.13 4.14
CA TYR A 23 -6.77 -0.06 4.25
C TYR A 23 -7.44 -0.84 3.13
N MET A 24 -6.95 -0.67 1.89
CA MET A 24 -7.53 -1.35 0.74
C MET A 24 -7.35 -2.86 0.83
N ALA A 25 -6.19 -3.35 1.27
CA ALA A 25 -5.93 -4.77 1.43
C ALA A 25 -6.79 -5.40 2.53
N PHE A 26 -6.92 -4.78 3.70
CA PHE A 26 -7.60 -5.41 4.84
C PHE A 26 -9.11 -5.19 4.87
N ILE A 27 -9.58 -4.01 4.47
CA ILE A 27 -10.97 -3.59 4.68
C ILE A 27 -11.76 -3.54 3.37
N TYR A 28 -11.18 -2.98 2.30
CA TYR A 28 -11.91 -2.74 1.04
C TYR A 28 -11.93 -3.95 0.11
N ALA A 29 -10.82 -4.70 0.02
CA ALA A 29 -10.70 -5.81 -0.90
C ALA A 29 -11.80 -6.85 -0.63
N PRO A 30 -12.55 -7.28 -1.65
CA PRO A 30 -13.57 -8.30 -1.46
C PRO A 30 -12.92 -9.64 -1.07
N THR A 31 -13.69 -10.49 -0.40
CA THR A 31 -13.30 -11.86 -0.11
C THR A 31 -13.36 -12.69 -1.39
N ASP A 32 -12.33 -13.46 -1.68
CA ASP A 32 -12.31 -14.37 -2.83
C ASP A 32 -13.16 -15.62 -2.55
N VAL A 33 -13.85 -16.13 -3.56
CA VAL A 33 -14.76 -17.28 -3.42
C VAL A 33 -14.01 -18.59 -3.14
N ASN A 34 -12.79 -18.74 -3.65
CA ASN A 34 -12.01 -19.96 -3.54
C ASN A 34 -11.05 -19.93 -2.35
N MET A 35 -10.45 -18.77 -2.11
CA MET A 35 -9.39 -18.59 -1.11
C MET A 35 -9.85 -17.88 0.17
N GLY A 36 -11.04 -17.29 0.19
CA GLY A 36 -11.52 -16.53 1.33
C GLY A 36 -10.69 -15.26 1.57
N ASP A 37 -10.52 -14.90 2.84
CA ASP A 37 -9.87 -13.65 3.24
C ASP A 37 -8.35 -13.67 3.03
N VAL A 38 -7.73 -14.86 2.94
CA VAL A 38 -6.28 -15.02 2.80
C VAL A 38 -5.75 -14.41 1.50
N GLN A 39 -6.55 -14.45 0.42
CA GLN A 39 -6.17 -13.91 -0.89
C GLN A 39 -5.84 -12.42 -0.84
N ARG A 40 -6.44 -11.68 0.09
CA ARG A 40 -6.27 -10.23 0.20
C ARG A 40 -4.81 -9.80 0.43
N ILE A 41 -3.98 -10.68 1.00
CA ILE A 41 -2.54 -10.40 1.19
C ILE A 41 -1.79 -10.24 -0.13
N PHE A 42 -2.27 -10.82 -1.24
CA PHE A 42 -1.62 -10.73 -2.54
C PHE A 42 -1.57 -9.29 -3.08
N TYR A 43 -2.57 -8.47 -2.75
CA TYR A 43 -2.59 -7.05 -3.12
C TYR A 43 -1.46 -6.24 -2.49
N PHE A 44 -0.91 -6.69 -1.36
CA PHE A 44 0.25 -6.07 -0.74
C PHE A 44 1.55 -6.78 -1.15
N HIS A 45 1.54 -8.12 -1.12
CA HIS A 45 2.72 -8.96 -1.36
C HIS A 45 3.24 -8.82 -2.79
N VAL A 46 2.39 -8.92 -3.80
CA VAL A 46 2.82 -8.86 -5.22
C VAL A 46 3.47 -7.52 -5.52
N SER A 47 2.86 -6.40 -5.15
CA SER A 47 3.45 -5.07 -5.31
C SER A 47 4.79 -4.92 -4.60
N SER A 48 4.95 -5.48 -3.40
CA SER A 48 6.23 -5.45 -2.69
C SER A 48 7.32 -6.25 -3.41
N ALA A 49 6.96 -7.37 -4.05
CA ALA A 49 7.88 -8.16 -4.87
C ALA A 49 8.37 -7.36 -6.08
N TRP A 50 7.47 -6.66 -6.79
CA TRP A 50 7.85 -5.77 -7.90
C TRP A 50 8.85 -4.69 -7.45
N VAL A 51 8.59 -4.03 -6.32
CA VAL A 51 9.53 -3.03 -5.77
C VAL A 51 10.87 -3.67 -5.44
N ALA A 52 10.90 -4.84 -4.82
CA ALA A 52 12.13 -5.54 -4.48
C ALA A 52 12.93 -6.01 -5.71
N PHE A 53 12.26 -6.37 -6.81
CA PHE A 53 12.93 -6.80 -8.04
C PHE A 53 13.40 -5.64 -8.92
N LEU A 54 12.79 -4.47 -8.82
CA LEU A 54 13.10 -3.29 -9.66
C LEU A 54 13.97 -2.24 -8.95
N ALA A 55 14.17 -2.35 -7.63
CA ALA A 55 15.04 -1.49 -6.84
C ALA A 55 16.49 -2.00 -6.85
#